data_AF-A0A256GGC1-F1
#
_entry.id   AF-A0A256GGC1-F1
#
_cell.length_a   1.000
_cell.length_b   1.000
_cell.length_c   1.000
_cell.angle_alpha   90.00
_cell.angle_beta   90.00
_cell.angle_gamma   90.00
#
_symmetry.space_group_name_H-M   'P 1'
#
loop_
_entity.id
_entity.type
_entity.pdbx_description
1 polymer ?
#
loop_
_entity_poly.entity_id
_entity_poly.type
_entity_poly.pdbx_seq_one_letter_code
_entity_poly.pdbx_strand_id
1 'polypeptide(L)' 'MFGFAKNEQANIDDDEEVQFKKMAKELLALSKEQMELLIERGRFSEVDDGEEI' A
#
# COMPACT_ATOMS: atom_id res chain seq x y z
N MET A 1 -16.46 -6.45 6.90
CA MET A 1 -15.79 -7.75 7.16
C MET A 1 -14.99 -8.12 5.93
N PHE A 2 -13.78 -7.58 5.80
CA PHE A 2 -12.85 -7.90 4.71
C PHE A 2 -11.82 -8.90 5.23
N GLY A 3 -12.27 -10.13 5.48
CA GLY A 3 -11.44 -11.18 6.06
C GLY A 3 -11.65 -12.47 5.28
N PHE A 4 -11.16 -12.52 4.05
CA PHE A 4 -10.93 -13.81 3.42
C PHE A 4 -9.68 -14.41 4.06
N ALA A 5 -9.72 -15.70 4.37
CA ALA A 5 -8.52 -16.37 4.85
C ALA A 5 -7.45 -16.29 3.75
N LYS A 6 -6.22 -15.89 4.09
CA LYS A 6 -5.14 -15.65 3.11
C LYS A 6 -4.87 -16.85 2.18
N ASN A 7 -5.30 -18.05 2.55
CA ASN A 7 -5.18 -19.29 1.79
C ASN A 7 -6.25 -19.47 0.70
N GLU A 8 -7.32 -18.66 0.71
CA GLU A 8 -8.41 -18.70 -0.29
C GLU A 8 -8.21 -17.71 -1.43
N GLN A 9 -7.20 -16.83 -1.33
CA GLN A 9 -6.82 -15.91 -2.39
C GLN A 9 -5.73 -16.54 -3.26
N ALA A 10 -5.89 -16.42 -4.57
CA ALA A 10 -4.80 -16.69 -5.50
C ALA A 10 -3.62 -15.74 -5.19
N ASN A 11 -2.40 -16.20 -5.45
CA ASN A 11 -1.27 -15.28 -5.53
C ASN A 11 -1.50 -14.25 -6.64
N ILE A 12 -0.82 -13.12 -6.55
CA ILE A 12 -0.80 -12.13 -7.64
C ILE A 12 -0.28 -12.75 -8.93
N ASP A 13 -0.79 -12.28 -10.07
CA ASP A 13 -0.28 -12.67 -11.38
C ASP A 13 0.99 -11.88 -11.76
N ASP A 14 1.63 -12.29 -12.87
CA ASP A 14 2.88 -11.69 -13.32
C ASP A 14 2.73 -10.21 -13.70
N ASP A 15 1.57 -9.81 -14.24
CA ASP A 15 1.30 -8.43 -14.64
C ASP A 15 1.08 -7.55 -13.41
N GLU A 16 0.33 -8.06 -12.43
CA GLU A 16 0.17 -7.45 -11.10
C GLU A 16 1.52 -7.27 -10.42
N GLU A 17 2.38 -8.30 -10.41
CA GLU A 17 3.72 -8.22 -9.83
C GLU A 17 4.56 -7.11 -10.49
N VAL A 18 4.52 -6.98 -11.81
CA VAL A 18 5.23 -5.92 -12.55
C VAL A 18 4.71 -4.54 -12.15
N GLN A 19 3.38 -4.37 -12.03
CA GLN A 19 2.79 -3.09 -11.63
C GLN A 19 3.14 -2.74 -10.18
N PHE A 20 3.08 -3.71 -9.25
CA PHE A 20 3.49 -3.52 -7.86
C PHE A 20 4.96 -3.10 -7.77
N LYS A 21 5.86 -3.74 -8.53
CA LYS A 21 7.28 -3.37 -8.56
C LYS A 21 7.50 -1.95 -9.10
N LYS A 22 6.74 -1.52 -10.11
CA LYS A 22 6.82 -0.14 -10.63
C LYS A 22 6.35 0.86 -9.58
N MET A 23 5.22 0.61 -8.93
CA MET A 23 4.69 1.47 -7.88
C MET A 23 5.64 1.55 -6.68
N ALA A 24 6.22 0.42 -6.27
CA ALA A 24 7.17 0.36 -5.16
C ALA A 24 8.39 1.27 -5.37
N LYS A 25 8.89 1.38 -6.61
CA LYS A 25 10.00 2.30 -6.92
C LYS A 25 9.67 3.75 -6.62
N GLU A 26 8.46 4.18 -6.97
CA GLU A 26 8.00 5.56 -6.73
C GLU A 26 7.71 5.79 -5.25
N LEU A 27 7.05 4.84 -4.58
CA LEU A 27 6.69 4.96 -3.16
C LEU A 27 7.90 4.93 -2.23
N LEU A 28 8.85 4.02 -2.47
CA LEU A 28 10.05 3.88 -1.64
C LEU A 28 11.05 5.03 -1.83
N ALA A 29 10.88 5.85 -2.88
CA ALA A 29 11.71 7.03 -3.12
C ALA A 29 11.22 8.28 -2.36
N LEU A 30 10.04 8.22 -1.72
CA LEU A 30 9.49 9.34 -0.96
C LEU A 30 10.30 9.59 0.31
N SER A 31 10.59 10.86 0.57
CA SER A 31 11.12 11.29 1.88
C SER A 31 10.01 11.30 2.95
N LYS A 32 10.41 11.35 4.22
CA LYS A 32 9.47 11.44 5.35
C LYS A 32 8.57 12.67 5.22
N GLU A 33 9.12 13.82 4.87
CA GLU A 33 8.40 15.07 4.70
C GLU A 33 7.40 15.02 3.55
N GLN A 34 7.75 14.33 2.45
CA GLN A 34 6.84 14.10 1.33
C GLN A 34 5.70 13.17 1.72
N MET A 35 5.98 12.16 2.54
CA MET A 35 4.98 11.22 3.04
C MET A 35 3.99 11.92 3.99
N GLU A 36 4.48 12.74 4.92
CA GLU A 36 3.67 13.58 5.81
C GLU A 36 2.73 14.51 5.02
N LEU A 37 3.24 15.17 3.96
CA LEU A 37 2.45 16.03 3.10
C LEU A 37 1.33 15.27 2.35
N LEU A 38 1.56 14.00 1.99
CA LEU A 38 0.54 13.15 1.37
C LEU A 38 -0.53 12.72 2.37
N ILE A 39 -0.16 12.51 3.63
CA ILE A 39 -1.11 12.26 4.72
C ILE A 39 -1.96 13.50 4.99
N GLU A 40 -1.36 14.67 5.13
CA GLU A 40 -2.08 15.94 5.33
C GLU A 40 -3.09 16.23 4.20
N ARG A 41 -2.77 15.81 2.97
CA ARG A 41 -3.64 15.96 1.79
C ARG A 41 -4.71 14.87 1.68
N GLY A 42 -4.79 13.95 2.64
CA GLY A 42 -5.71 12.80 2.63
C GLY A 42 -5.46 11.84 1.48
N ARG A 43 -4.21 11.79 0.96
CA ARG A 43 -3.81 10.85 -0.09
C ARG A 43 -3.31 9.55 0.48
N PHE A 44 -2.66 9.59 1.63
CA PHE A 44 -2.32 8.43 2.46
C PHE A 44 -2.94 8.58 3.84
N SER A 45 -3.02 7.46 4.56
CA SER A 45 -3.41 7.39 5.95
C SER A 45 -2.48 6.44 6.70
N GLU A 46 -2.29 6.69 7.99
CA GLU A 46 -1.57 5.75 8.85
C GLU A 46 -2.50 4.61 9.24
N VAL A 47 -1.95 3.39 9.35
CA VAL A 47 -2.72 2.18 9.65
C VAL A 47 -1.98 1.38 10.71
N ASP A 48 -2.70 0.98 11.77
CA ASP A 48 -2.25 0.05 12.80
C ASP A 48 -3.21 -1.14 12.91
N ASP A 49 -2.68 -2.36 12.95
CA ASP A 49 -3.44 -3.63 12.91
C ASP A 49 -4.55 -3.72 11.83
N GLY A 50 -4.35 -3.03 10.70
CA GLY A 50 -5.31 -3.00 9.59
C GLY A 50 -6.44 -1.97 9.74
N GLU A 51 -6.40 -1.15 10.78
CA GLU A 51 -7.33 -0.04 11.02
C GLU A 51 -6.60 1.31 10.85
N GLU A 52 -7.28 2.29 10.26
CA GLU A 52 -6.76 3.66 10.12
C GLU A 52 -6.64 4.35 11.48
N ILE A 53 -5.55 5.08 11.72
CA ILE A 53 -5.25 5.78 12.98
C ILE A 53 -5.08 7.29 12.84
#